data_AF-A0A936I9S1-F1
#
_entry.id   AF-A0A936I9S1-F1
#
_cell.length_a   1.000
_cell.length_b   1.000
_cell.length_c   1.000
_cell.angle_alpha   90.00
_cell.angle_beta   90.00
_cell.angle_gamma   90.00
#
_symmetry.space_group_name_H-M   'P 1'
#
loop_
_entity.id
_entity.type
_entity.pdbx_description
1 polymer ?
#
loop_
_entity_poly.entity_id
_entity_poly.type
_entity_poly.pdbx_seq_one_letter_code
_entity_poly.pdbx_strand_id
1 'polypeptide(L)'
;MGTFKTYHYSSGKSYWERLLGSILFLGLMVLLFYLFFQLYKLLWFAVPVFIIVLLILDRRVLWAHFKGLADQISNNWLAGLAGALVNLLGLPFVLIGLILKSWIFKKFGKLSKDQNPANTNDTFTSYEEVESLPNQSKQSRQRKAELDHRYDDLFE
;
A
#
# COMPACT_ATOMS: atom_id res chain seq x y z
N MET A 1 37.72 33.16 38.30
CA MET A 1 38.85 32.29 37.90
C MET A 1 38.29 30.89 37.69
N GLY A 2 38.05 30.49 36.44
CA GLY A 2 37.36 29.23 36.13
C GLY A 2 38.35 28.08 35.95
N THR A 3 38.16 26.99 36.69
CA THR A 3 38.97 25.77 36.55
C THR A 3 38.40 24.91 35.42
N PHE A 4 39.14 24.81 34.31
CA PHE A 4 38.80 23.90 33.23
C PHE A 4 39.16 22.47 33.64
N LYS A 5 38.15 21.60 33.79
CA LYS A 5 38.35 20.15 33.91
C LYS A 5 38.69 19.58 32.54
N THR A 6 39.92 19.12 32.38
CA THR A 6 40.34 18.37 31.20
C THR A 6 39.94 16.90 31.38
N TYR A 7 39.15 16.38 30.45
CA TYR A 7 38.82 14.96 30.40
C TYR A 7 39.90 14.23 29.60
N HIS A 8 40.75 13.48 30.29
CA HIS A 8 41.65 12.53 29.64
C HIS A 8 40.82 11.34 29.11
N TYR A 9 40.60 11.29 27.81
CA TYR A 9 40.15 10.06 27.16
C TYR A 9 41.31 9.07 27.18
N SER A 10 41.23 8.05 28.03
CA SER A 10 42.08 6.86 27.94
C SER A 10 41.78 6.15 26.61
N SER A 11 42.59 6.44 25.58
CA SER A 11 42.53 5.81 24.26
C SER A 11 43.30 4.49 24.25
N GLY A 12 42.97 3.59 25.18
CA GLY A 12 43.83 2.45 25.53
C GLY A 12 43.24 1.06 25.30
N LYS A 13 42.30 0.85 24.38
CA LYS A 13 41.94 -0.53 24.02
C LYS A 13 43.02 -1.12 23.14
N SER A 14 43.73 -2.13 23.65
CA SER A 14 44.77 -2.86 22.91
C SER A 14 44.21 -3.36 21.57
N TYR A 15 45.04 -3.43 20.53
CA TYR A 15 44.65 -4.02 19.24
C TYR A 15 44.00 -5.41 19.42
N TRP A 16 44.45 -6.16 20.42
CA TRP A 16 43.88 -7.44 20.82
C TRP A 16 42.44 -7.35 21.31
N GLU A 17 42.08 -6.35 22.11
CA GLU A 17 40.70 -6.16 22.56
C GLU A 17 39.76 -5.78 21.41
N ARG A 18 40.26 -5.02 20.44
CA ARG A 18 39.50 -4.66 19.23
C ARG A 18 39.26 -5.88 18.36
N LEU A 19 40.29 -6.71 18.16
CA LEU A 19 40.18 -7.98 17.43
C LEU A 19 39.23 -8.95 18.13
N LEU A 20 39.31 -9.07 19.45
CA LEU A 20 38.42 -9.93 20.23
C LEU A 20 36.96 -9.46 20.12
N GLY A 21 36.72 -8.14 20.20
CA GLY A 21 35.41 -7.54 19.99
C GLY A 21 34.87 -7.78 18.57
N SER A 22 35.72 -7.66 17.55
CA SER A 22 35.34 -7.95 16.16
C SER A 22 35.03 -9.44 15.94
N ILE A 23 35.80 -10.35 16.53
CA ILE A 23 35.54 -11.80 16.45
C ILE A 23 34.22 -12.16 17.13
N LEU A 24 33.95 -11.56 18.30
CA LEU A 24 32.71 -11.77 19.04
C LEU A 24 31.51 -11.24 18.26
N PHE A 25 31.64 -10.04 17.67
CA PHE A 25 30.61 -9.45 16.82
C PHE A 25 30.34 -10.30 15.57
N LEU A 26 31.40 -10.80 14.92
CA LEU A 26 31.27 -11.69 13.77
C LEU A 26 30.58 -13.01 14.17
N GLY A 27 30.97 -13.59 15.31
CA GLY A 27 30.32 -14.78 15.86
C GLY A 27 28.82 -14.56 16.14
N LEU A 28 28.47 -13.41 16.71
CA LEU A 28 27.07 -13.02 16.94
C LEU A 28 26.30 -12.88 15.61
N MET A 29 26.90 -12.25 14.59
CA MET A 29 26.29 -12.11 13.28
C MET A 29 26.05 -13.46 12.61
N VAL A 30 27.02 -14.39 12.69
CA VAL A 30 26.86 -15.76 12.17
C VAL A 30 25.74 -16.49 12.89
N LEU A 31 25.67 -16.38 14.22
CA LEU A 31 24.60 -16.99 15.01
C LEU A 31 23.22 -16.42 14.64
N LEU A 32 23.11 -15.10 14.49
CA LEU A 32 21.86 -14.44 14.12
C LEU A 32 21.43 -14.80 12.70
N PHE A 33 22.38 -14.86 11.77
CA PHE A 33 22.14 -15.30 10.40
C PHE A 33 21.67 -16.77 10.36
N TYR A 34 22.28 -17.63 11.16
CA TYR A 34 21.85 -19.03 11.30
C TYR A 34 20.41 -19.13 11.84
N LEU A 35 20.07 -18.34 12.86
CA LEU A 35 18.72 -18.31 13.43
C LEU A 35 17.71 -17.81 12.38
N PHE A 36 18.04 -16.75 11.66
CA PHE A 36 17.21 -16.20 10.59
C PHE A 36 17.00 -17.23 9.47
N PHE A 37 18.05 -17.93 9.07
CA PHE A 37 17.96 -18.98 8.06
C PHE A 37 17.04 -20.12 8.50
N GLN A 38 17.10 -20.53 9.77
CA GLN A 38 16.17 -21.55 10.26
C GLN A 38 14.73 -21.06 10.34
N LEU A 39 14.51 -19.82 10.75
CA LEU A 39 13.18 -19.22 10.73
C LEU A 39 12.61 -19.15 9.32
N TYR A 40 13.44 -18.74 8.36
CA TYR A 40 13.09 -18.70 6.94
C TYR A 40 12.77 -20.10 6.38
N LYS A 41 13.56 -21.12 6.74
CA LYS A 41 13.28 -22.52 6.38
C LYS A 41 11.94 -23.00 6.93
N LEU A 42 11.63 -22.66 8.19
CA LEU A 42 10.33 -22.97 8.79
C LEU A 42 9.19 -22.25 8.06
N LEU A 43 9.41 -20.99 7.67
CA LEU A 43 8.45 -20.21 6.89
C LEU A 43 8.18 -20.86 5.53
N TRP A 44 9.21 -21.37 4.87
CA TRP A 44 9.09 -22.16 3.64
C TRP A 44 8.30 -23.45 3.83
N PHE A 45 8.52 -24.16 4.93
CA PHE A 45 7.71 -25.33 5.28
C PHE A 45 6.24 -24.97 5.52
N ALA A 46 5.95 -23.76 6.01
CA ALA A 46 4.60 -23.26 6.24
C ALA A 46 3.89 -22.73 4.98
N VAL A 47 4.60 -22.52 3.87
CA VAL A 47 4.03 -22.07 2.58
C VAL A 47 2.77 -22.83 2.15
N PRO A 48 2.73 -24.18 2.11
CA PRO A 48 1.51 -24.89 1.74
C PRO A 48 0.32 -24.54 2.64
N VAL A 49 0.56 -24.34 3.94
CA VAL A 49 -0.47 -23.92 4.89
C VAL A 49 -0.94 -22.50 4.59
N PHE A 50 -0.04 -21.56 4.31
CA PHE A 50 -0.40 -20.20 3.94
C PHE A 50 -1.21 -20.13 2.64
N ILE A 51 -0.89 -20.97 1.66
CA ILE A 51 -1.68 -21.07 0.42
C ILE A 51 -3.11 -21.52 0.76
N ILE A 52 -3.29 -22.57 1.57
CA ILE A 52 -4.61 -23.06 1.97
C ILE A 52 -5.40 -21.96 2.71
N VAL A 53 -4.77 -21.29 3.67
CA VAL A 53 -5.40 -20.18 4.42
C VAL A 53 -5.83 -19.06 3.47
N LEU A 54 -4.98 -18.68 2.52
CA LEU A 54 -5.29 -17.63 1.55
C LEU A 54 -6.43 -18.05 0.60
N LEU A 55 -6.49 -19.32 0.18
CA LEU A 55 -7.59 -19.85 -0.63
C LEU A 55 -8.93 -19.78 0.11
N ILE A 56 -8.95 -20.11 1.39
CA ILE A 56 -10.15 -20.01 2.25
C ILE A 56 -10.52 -18.53 2.48
N LEU A 57 -9.51 -17.66 2.61
CA LEU A 57 -9.73 -16.24 2.88
C LEU A 57 -10.23 -15.53 1.62
N ASP A 58 -9.42 -15.36 0.58
CA ASP A 58 -9.89 -14.82 -0.69
C ASP A 58 -9.01 -15.33 -1.84
N ARG A 59 -9.51 -16.38 -2.52
CA ARG A 59 -8.86 -16.95 -3.71
C ARG A 59 -8.58 -15.89 -4.79
N ARG A 60 -9.39 -14.82 -4.90
CA ARG A 60 -9.24 -13.79 -5.93
C ARG A 60 -7.97 -12.98 -5.73
N VAL A 61 -7.55 -12.76 -4.48
CA VAL A 61 -6.33 -12.01 -4.17
C VAL A 61 -5.08 -12.76 -4.67
N LEU A 62 -5.08 -14.09 -4.54
CA LEU A 62 -4.01 -14.93 -5.09
C LEU A 62 -3.94 -14.83 -6.62
N TRP A 63 -5.07 -14.97 -7.32
CA TRP A 63 -5.10 -14.85 -8.79
C TRP A 63 -4.76 -13.46 -9.28
N ALA A 64 -5.24 -12.41 -8.60
CA ALA A 64 -4.90 -11.03 -8.95
C ALA A 64 -3.39 -10.78 -8.82
N HIS A 65 -2.73 -11.37 -7.82
CA HIS A 65 -1.28 -11.30 -7.68
C HIS A 65 -0.55 -11.99 -8.84
N PHE A 66 -0.93 -13.22 -9.17
CA PHE A 66 -0.33 -13.94 -10.31
C PHE A 66 -0.60 -13.25 -11.64
N LYS A 67 -1.79 -12.70 -11.84
CA LYS A 67 -2.12 -11.91 -13.03
C LYS A 67 -1.24 -10.66 -13.14
N GLY A 68 -1.07 -9.92 -12.04
CA GLY A 68 -0.18 -8.77 -12.00
C GLY A 68 1.28 -9.13 -12.34
N LEU A 69 1.77 -10.27 -11.86
CA LEU A 69 3.09 -10.78 -12.24
C LEU A 69 3.19 -11.10 -13.73
N ALA A 70 2.18 -11.77 -14.30
CA ALA A 70 2.15 -12.10 -15.72
C ALA A 70 2.10 -10.84 -16.60
N ASP A 71 1.27 -9.86 -16.23
CA ASP A 71 1.16 -8.56 -16.91
C ASP A 71 2.49 -7.79 -16.84
N GLN A 72 3.22 -7.89 -15.73
CA GLN A 72 4.55 -7.27 -15.60
C GLN A 72 5.58 -7.92 -16.53
N ILE A 73 5.54 -9.24 -16.69
CA ILE A 73 6.40 -9.98 -17.62
C ILE A 73 6.09 -9.62 -19.08
N SER A 74 4.81 -9.48 -19.44
CA SER A 74 4.43 -9.12 -20.81
C SER A 74 4.80 -7.68 -21.18
N ASN A 75 4.74 -6.76 -20.22
CA ASN A 75 5.09 -5.35 -20.46
C ASN A 75 6.60 -5.10 -20.49
N ASN A 76 7.35 -5.76 -19.60
CA ASN A 76 8.80 -5.67 -19.56
C ASN A 76 9.38 -7.00 -19.07
N TRP A 77 9.90 -7.77 -20.03
CA TRP A 77 10.44 -9.10 -19.76
C TRP A 77 11.52 -9.11 -18.65
N LEU A 78 12.48 -8.18 -18.71
CA LEU A 78 13.59 -8.13 -17.76
C LEU A 78 13.10 -7.79 -16.35
N ALA A 79 12.25 -6.76 -16.24
CA ALA A 79 11.70 -6.34 -14.95
C ALA A 79 10.74 -7.39 -14.37
N GLY A 80 9.92 -8.02 -15.21
CA GLY A 80 9.01 -9.08 -14.80
C GLY A 80 9.74 -10.33 -14.33
N LEU A 81 10.80 -10.76 -15.03
CA LEU A 81 11.60 -11.92 -14.62
C LEU A 81 12.34 -11.67 -13.30
N ALA A 82 12.96 -10.49 -13.15
CA ALA A 82 13.59 -10.10 -11.88
C ALA A 82 12.56 -10.06 -10.74
N GLY A 83 11.38 -9.49 -10.99
CA GLY A 83 10.27 -9.45 -10.05
C GLY A 83 9.78 -10.85 -9.67
N ALA A 84 9.67 -11.77 -10.63
CA ALA A 84 9.28 -13.16 -10.40
C ALA A 84 10.30 -13.91 -9.54
N LEU A 85 11.60 -13.73 -9.78
CA LEU A 85 12.67 -14.31 -8.96
C LEU A 85 12.62 -13.79 -7.51
N VAL A 86 12.44 -12.48 -7.33
CA VAL A 86 12.28 -11.87 -6.01
C VAL A 86 11.03 -12.41 -5.31
N ASN A 87 9.91 -12.58 -6.03
CA ASN A 87 8.69 -13.17 -5.48
C ASN A 87 8.85 -14.64 -5.13
N LEU A 88 9.62 -15.40 -5.91
CA LEU A 88 9.87 -16.81 -5.66
C LEU A 88 10.73 -16.99 -4.40
N LEU A 89 11.80 -16.20 -4.25
CA LEU A 89 12.64 -16.21 -3.03
C LEU A 89 11.86 -15.63 -1.84
N GLY A 90 11.07 -14.59 -2.05
CA GLY A 90 10.27 -13.93 -1.03
C GLY A 90 8.91 -14.58 -0.76
N LEU A 91 8.59 -15.71 -1.39
CA LEU A 91 7.25 -16.31 -1.42
C LEU A 91 6.58 -16.42 -0.04
N PRO A 92 7.23 -16.95 1.02
CA PRO A 92 6.57 -17.03 2.32
C PRO A 92 6.16 -15.64 2.86
N PHE A 93 6.98 -14.61 2.63
CA PHE A 93 6.65 -13.23 3.01
C PHE A 93 5.54 -12.64 2.14
N VAL A 94 5.56 -12.91 0.84
CA VAL A 94 4.50 -12.48 -0.08
C VAL A 94 3.15 -13.06 0.36
N LEU A 95 3.09 -14.36 0.68
CA LEU A 95 1.86 -14.99 1.14
C LEU A 95 1.34 -14.38 2.45
N ILE A 96 2.20 -14.14 3.43
CA ILE A 96 1.83 -13.45 4.67
C ILE A 96 1.24 -12.07 4.35
N GLY A 97 1.88 -11.31 3.46
CA GLY A 97 1.40 -10.02 3.00
C GLY A 97 0.03 -10.09 2.32
N LEU A 98 -0.20 -11.10 1.47
CA LEU A 98 -1.49 -11.32 0.80
C LEU A 98 -2.60 -11.74 1.77
N ILE A 99 -2.29 -12.59 2.76
CA ILE A 99 -3.22 -12.97 3.82
C ILE A 99 -3.62 -11.74 4.63
N LEU A 100 -2.62 -10.95 5.06
CA LEU A 100 -2.85 -9.75 5.84
C LEU A 100 -3.69 -8.73 5.05
N LYS A 101 -3.33 -8.46 3.79
CA LYS A 101 -4.11 -7.63 2.87
C LYS A 101 -5.55 -8.12 2.80
N SER A 102 -5.76 -9.40 2.50
CA SER A 102 -7.10 -10.00 2.39
C SER A 102 -7.91 -9.88 3.68
N TRP A 103 -7.26 -10.06 4.83
CA TRP A 103 -7.89 -9.95 6.15
C TRP A 103 -8.34 -8.51 6.43
N ILE A 104 -7.47 -7.53 6.14
CA ILE A 104 -7.78 -6.10 6.26
C ILE A 104 -8.94 -5.72 5.32
N PHE A 105 -8.89 -6.13 4.05
CA PHE A 105 -9.96 -5.87 3.09
C PHE A 105 -11.30 -6.50 3.51
N LYS A 106 -11.31 -7.68 4.15
CA LYS A 106 -12.54 -8.27 4.68
C LYS A 106 -13.11 -7.51 5.88
N LYS A 107 -12.23 -6.95 6.72
CA LYS A 107 -12.62 -6.27 7.95
C LYS A 107 -13.06 -4.82 7.68
N PHE A 108 -12.32 -4.11 6.84
CA PHE A 108 -12.52 -2.67 6.56
C PHE A 108 -13.13 -2.41 5.19
N GLY A 109 -12.91 -3.29 4.21
CA GLY A 109 -13.45 -3.12 2.85
C GLY A 109 -14.96 -3.32 2.75
N LYS A 110 -15.65 -3.72 3.83
CA LYS A 110 -17.13 -3.65 3.89
C LYS A 110 -17.65 -2.21 3.88
N LEU A 111 -16.85 -1.23 4.32
CA LEU A 111 -17.22 0.19 4.21
C LEU A 111 -17.04 0.74 2.78
N SER A 112 -16.20 0.10 1.96
CA SER A 112 -15.99 0.48 0.56
C SER A 112 -16.79 -0.39 -0.42
N LYS A 113 -17.53 -1.40 0.06
CA LYS A 113 -18.24 -2.36 -0.80
C LYS A 113 -19.55 -1.81 -1.38
N ASP A 114 -20.04 -0.68 -0.88
CA ASP A 114 -21.02 0.15 -1.60
C ASP A 114 -20.41 0.87 -2.81
N GLN A 115 -19.10 0.75 -3.03
CA GLN A 115 -18.39 1.22 -4.22
C GLN A 115 -17.67 0.06 -4.91
N ASN A 116 -18.49 -0.92 -5.33
CA ASN A 116 -18.33 -1.71 -6.57
C ASN A 116 -17.21 -2.78 -6.68
N PRO A 117 -17.58 -4.06 -6.88
CA PRO A 117 -16.74 -5.01 -7.58
C PRO A 117 -17.45 -5.55 -8.85
N ALA A 118 -16.90 -5.21 -10.01
CA ALA A 118 -17.06 -5.99 -11.25
C ALA A 118 -18.47 -6.10 -11.87
N ASN A 119 -19.21 -4.99 -11.93
CA ASN A 119 -20.20 -4.73 -12.99
C ASN A 119 -20.02 -3.28 -13.49
N THR A 120 -18.88 -3.00 -14.11
CA THR A 120 -18.69 -1.77 -14.91
C THR A 120 -18.52 -2.17 -16.38
N ASN A 121 -19.46 -2.98 -16.86
CA ASN A 121 -19.91 -2.86 -18.24
C ASN A 121 -21.18 -1.99 -18.15
N ASP A 122 -21.14 -0.81 -18.76
CA ASP A 122 -22.30 0.03 -19.11
C ASP A 122 -23.31 0.36 -18.01
N THR A 123 -22.90 1.08 -16.97
CA THR A 123 -23.88 1.96 -16.32
C THR A 123 -23.19 3.26 -15.95
N PHE A 124 -23.53 4.27 -16.75
CA PHE A 124 -23.32 5.68 -16.48
C PHE A 124 -23.41 5.96 -15.00
N THR A 125 -22.45 6.71 -14.49
CA THR A 125 -22.56 7.44 -13.23
C THR A 125 -23.98 7.99 -13.15
N SER A 126 -24.80 7.47 -12.24
CA SER A 126 -26.10 8.08 -11.97
C SER A 126 -25.75 9.41 -11.32
N TYR A 127 -25.71 10.45 -12.14
CA TYR A 127 -25.83 11.81 -11.65
C TYR A 127 -27.07 11.81 -10.75
N GLU A 128 -26.94 12.38 -9.57
CA GLU A 128 -28.10 12.80 -8.82
C GLU A 128 -28.75 13.89 -9.69
N GLU A 129 -29.66 13.48 -10.58
CA GLU A 129 -30.59 14.38 -11.23
C GLU A 129 -31.40 14.99 -10.09
N VAL A 130 -30.99 16.17 -9.66
CA VAL A 130 -31.86 17.06 -8.90
C VAL A 130 -33.13 17.15 -9.73
N GLU A 131 -34.22 16.57 -9.22
CA GLU A 131 -35.52 16.58 -9.88
C GLU A 131 -35.78 17.99 -10.37
N SER A 132 -35.75 18.13 -11.69
CA SER A 132 -36.06 19.37 -12.36
C SER A 132 -37.55 19.60 -12.17
N LEU A 133 -37.89 20.28 -11.07
CA LEU A 133 -39.20 20.90 -10.90
C LEU A 133 -39.48 21.69 -12.19
N PRO A 134 -40.53 21.34 -12.94
CA PRO A 134 -40.75 21.88 -14.25
C PRO A 134 -41.40 23.25 -14.10
N ASN A 135 -40.62 24.34 -13.92
CA ASN A 135 -41.00 25.71 -14.33
C ASN A 135 -40.07 26.89 -13.96
N GLN A 136 -38.84 26.72 -13.46
CA GLN A 136 -38.05 27.91 -13.04
C GLN A 136 -37.29 28.65 -14.15
N SER A 137 -37.21 28.10 -15.37
CA SER A 137 -36.43 28.71 -16.47
C SER A 137 -37.17 29.80 -17.26
N LYS A 138 -38.51 29.82 -17.26
CA LYS A 138 -39.29 30.90 -17.90
C LYS A 138 -39.42 32.13 -17.01
N GLN A 139 -39.55 31.94 -15.70
CA GLN A 139 -39.74 33.02 -14.75
C GLN A 139 -38.44 33.82 -14.52
N SER A 140 -37.27 33.17 -14.60
CA SER A 140 -35.96 33.81 -14.49
C SER A 140 -35.59 34.69 -15.69
N ARG A 141 -36.04 34.34 -16.90
CA ARG A 141 -35.89 35.20 -18.10
C ARG A 141 -36.81 36.42 -18.06
N GLN A 142 -38.06 36.26 -17.62
CA GLN A 142 -38.99 37.39 -17.51
C GLN A 142 -38.57 38.36 -16.39
N ARG A 143 -38.10 37.85 -15.25
CA ARG A 143 -37.65 38.70 -14.13
C ARG A 143 -36.38 39.50 -14.43
N LYS A 144 -35.47 38.97 -15.28
CA LYS A 144 -34.29 39.72 -15.74
C LYS A 144 -34.65 40.85 -16.70
N ALA A 145 -35.59 40.61 -17.63
CA ALA A 145 -36.03 41.64 -18.58
C ALA A 145 -36.79 42.79 -17.89
N GLU A 146 -37.62 42.49 -16.88
CA GLU A 146 -38.33 43.53 -16.12
C GLU A 146 -37.38 44.37 -15.23
N LEU A 147 -36.31 43.76 -14.69
CA LEU A 147 -35.35 44.47 -13.85
C LEU A 147 -34.48 45.43 -14.66
N ASP A 148 -34.14 45.08 -15.90
CA ASP A 148 -33.34 45.89 -16.83
C ASP A 148 -34.07 47.20 -17.17
N HIS A 149 -35.36 47.11 -17.53
CA HIS A 149 -36.19 48.29 -17.82
C HIS A 149 -36.37 49.22 -16.61
N ARG A 150 -36.43 48.70 -15.38
CA ARG A 150 -36.57 49.54 -14.17
C ARG A 150 -35.30 50.28 -13.75
N TYR A 151 -34.13 49.94 -14.29
CA TYR A 151 -32.89 50.67 -14.00
C TYR A 151 -32.77 51.95 -14.85
N ASP A 152 -33.28 51.93 -16.07
CA ASP A 152 -33.26 53.09 -16.98
C ASP A 152 -34.20 54.21 -16.49
N ASP A 153 -35.35 53.87 -15.92
CA ASP A 153 -36.35 54.82 -15.40
C ASP A 153 -35.93 55.59 -14.12
N LEU A 154 -34.82 55.21 -13.47
CA LEU A 154 -34.37 55.84 -12.21
C LEU A 154 -33.41 57.02 -12.41
N PHE A 155 -33.00 57.29 -13.65
CA PHE A 155 -32.02 58.32 -13.98
C PHE A 155 -32.49 59.34 -15.04
N GLU A 156 -33.78 59.29 -15.43
CA GLU A 156 -34.50 60.41 -16.08
C GLU A 156 -35.17 61.31 -15.02
#